data_AF-G8RWK5-F1
#
_entry.id   AF-G8RWK5-F1
#
_cell.length_a   1.000
_cell.length_b   1.000
_cell.length_c   1.000
_cell.angle_alpha   90.00
_cell.angle_beta   90.00
_cell.angle_gamma   90.00
#
_symmetry.space_group_name_H-M   'P 1'
#
loop_
_entity.id
_entity.type
_entity.pdbx_description
1 polymer ?
#
loop_
_entity_poly.entity_id
_entity_poly.type
_entity_poly.pdbx_seq_one_letter_code
_entity_poly.pdbx_strand_id
1 'polypeptide(L)'
;MKHPLKLAGSVAVGLSAVALICAPLAVADNADDAFLGALSEQGVTWPGATPDNQIAAGKGVCQDWAAGASFEQEVNSLVPNLTAENAAFLIGAATAAYCPEYESKVS
;
A
#
# COMPACT_ATOMS: atom_id res chain seq x y z
N MET A 1 -30.71 26.52 -8.26
CA MET A 1 -30.07 26.75 -9.58
C MET A 1 -29.02 25.64 -9.72
N LYS A 2 -29.34 24.39 -10.10
CA LYS A 2 -29.57 23.83 -11.45
C LYS A 2 -28.53 24.28 -12.48
N HIS A 3 -27.33 23.70 -12.42
CA HIS A 3 -26.39 23.70 -13.55
C HIS A 3 -26.31 22.29 -14.17
N PRO A 4 -26.41 22.17 -15.50
CA PRO A 4 -26.76 20.93 -16.20
C PRO A 4 -25.58 19.97 -16.40
N LEU A 5 -25.78 18.72 -15.99
CA LEU A 5 -24.93 17.58 -16.32
C LEU A 5 -25.09 17.25 -17.81
N LYS A 6 -24.04 17.49 -18.59
CA LYS A 6 -23.97 17.04 -19.99
C LYS A 6 -23.66 15.55 -20.02
N LEU A 7 -24.69 14.72 -20.19
CA LEU A 7 -24.54 13.35 -20.71
C LEU A 7 -24.26 13.42 -22.21
N ALA A 8 -23.06 13.01 -22.61
CA ALA A 8 -22.80 12.55 -23.97
C ALA A 8 -22.59 11.03 -23.88
N GLY A 9 -23.61 10.30 -24.33
CA GLY A 9 -23.56 8.85 -24.42
C GLY A 9 -22.74 8.40 -25.62
N SER A 10 -22.00 7.31 -25.42
CA SER A 10 -21.54 6.44 -26.48
C SER A 10 -21.76 5.01 -26.00
N VAL A 11 -22.74 4.33 -26.60
CA VAL A 11 -22.92 2.89 -26.46
C VAL A 11 -21.89 2.21 -27.36
N ALA A 12 -21.00 1.42 -26.78
CA ALA A 12 -20.21 0.43 -27.50
C ALA A 12 -20.26 -0.89 -26.70
N VAL A 13 -20.99 -1.86 -27.24
CA VAL A 13 -20.97 -3.26 -26.80
C VAL A 13 -19.67 -3.88 -27.29
N GLY A 14 -18.83 -4.35 -26.37
CA GLY A 14 -17.66 -5.16 -26.64
C GLY A 14 -17.24 -5.88 -25.36
N LEU A 15 -17.12 -7.21 -25.42
CA LEU A 15 -16.60 -8.02 -24.31
C LEU A 15 -15.21 -7.48 -23.93
N SER A 16 -15.01 -7.14 -22.66
CA SER A 16 -13.69 -6.81 -22.13
C SER A 16 -13.57 -7.30 -20.70
N ALA A 17 -12.54 -8.10 -20.48
CA ALA A 17 -12.12 -8.59 -19.19
C ALA A 17 -11.82 -7.42 -18.24
N VAL A 18 -12.14 -7.64 -16.96
CA VAL A 18 -11.68 -6.97 -15.74
C VAL A 18 -10.92 -5.66 -15.97
N ALA A 19 -11.64 -4.55 -15.84
CA ALA A 19 -11.02 -3.31 -15.43
C ALA A 19 -11.86 -2.75 -14.29
N LEU A 20 -11.57 -3.21 -13.06
CA LEU A 20 -11.84 -2.40 -11.88
C LEU A 20 -10.96 -1.15 -12.01
N ILE A 21 -11.43 -0.16 -12.77
CA ILE A 21 -10.88 1.19 -12.72
C ILE A 21 -11.44 1.81 -11.45
N CYS A 22 -10.97 1.32 -10.31
CA CYS A 22 -11.10 2.06 -9.08
C CYS A 22 -10.14 3.24 -9.25
N ALA A 23 -10.64 4.42 -9.59
CA ALA A 23 -9.83 5.63 -9.52
C ALA A 23 -9.46 5.83 -8.04
N PRO A 24 -8.21 5.55 -7.61
CA PRO A 24 -7.90 5.47 -6.19
C PRO A 24 -7.10 6.69 -5.78
N LEU A 25 -7.46 7.88 -6.24
CA LEU A 25 -6.71 9.08 -5.83
C LEU A 25 -7.05 9.43 -4.39
N ALA A 26 -8.32 9.32 -3.97
CA ALA A 26 -8.70 9.58 -2.58
C ALA A 26 -8.32 8.44 -1.62
N VAL A 27 -8.26 7.19 -2.07
CA VAL A 27 -7.96 6.03 -1.21
C VAL A 27 -6.46 5.87 -0.99
N ALA A 28 -5.63 6.19 -1.99
CA ALA A 28 -4.18 6.13 -1.86
C ALA A 28 -3.67 7.15 -0.84
N ASP A 29 -4.10 8.42 -0.92
CA ASP A 29 -3.70 9.44 0.06
C ASP A 29 -4.09 9.03 1.50
N ASN A 30 -5.30 8.48 1.70
CA ASN A 30 -5.72 8.03 3.04
C ASN A 30 -4.93 6.80 3.54
N ALA A 31 -4.56 5.87 2.66
CA ALA A 31 -3.74 4.71 3.02
C ALA A 31 -2.28 5.10 3.28
N ASP A 32 -1.73 6.00 2.45
CA ASP A 32 -0.39 6.55 2.59
C ASP A 32 -0.28 7.31 3.93
N ASP A 33 -1.25 8.16 4.26
CA ASP A 33 -1.31 8.87 5.55
C ASP A 33 -1.46 7.92 6.75
N ALA A 34 -2.31 6.89 6.64
CA ALA A 34 -2.50 5.91 7.72
C ALA A 34 -1.21 5.10 7.98
N PHE A 35 -0.53 4.66 6.92
CA PHE A 35 0.74 3.97 7.01
C PHE A 35 1.83 4.85 7.62
N LEU A 36 2.01 6.07 7.10
CA LEU A 36 2.99 7.02 7.62
C LEU A 36 2.71 7.41 9.08
N GLY A 37 1.43 7.59 9.43
CA GLY A 37 0.98 7.82 10.79
C GLY A 37 1.41 6.69 11.72
N ALA A 38 1.14 5.43 11.35
CA ALA A 38 1.52 4.26 12.13
C ALA A 38 3.06 4.16 12.32
N LEU A 39 3.85 4.40 11.26
CA LEU A 39 5.31 4.41 11.38
C LEU A 39 5.79 5.52 12.32
N SER A 40 5.20 6.71 12.23
CA SER A 40 5.54 7.84 13.09
C SER A 40 5.22 7.57 14.55
N GLU A 41 4.06 6.98 14.84
CA GLU A 41 3.63 6.63 16.20
C GLU A 41 4.54 5.59 16.85
N GLN A 42 4.98 4.58 16.08
CA GLN A 42 5.92 3.56 16.53
C GLN A 42 7.38 4.03 16.56
N GLY A 43 7.70 5.14 15.90
CA GLY A 43 9.08 5.64 15.76
C GLY A 43 9.92 4.85 14.76
N VAL A 44 9.29 4.21 13.77
CA VAL A 44 9.98 3.47 12.70
C VAL A 44 10.58 4.45 11.69
N THR A 45 11.91 4.48 11.61
CA THR A 45 12.68 5.34 10.69
C THR A 45 14.03 4.72 10.37
N TRP A 46 14.72 5.27 9.36
CA TRP A 46 16.08 4.91 8.95
C TRP A 46 16.84 6.15 8.45
N PRO A 47 18.18 6.10 8.33
CA PRO A 47 18.96 7.20 7.79
C PRO A 47 18.48 7.61 6.38
N GLY A 48 18.08 8.88 6.23
CA GLY A 48 17.54 9.39 4.96
C GLY A 48 16.09 8.99 4.67
N ALA A 49 15.34 8.52 5.66
CA ALA A 49 13.90 8.29 5.52
C ALA A 49 13.17 9.57 5.08
N THR A 50 12.31 9.41 4.08
CA THR A 50 11.38 10.43 3.60
C THR A 50 9.99 9.80 3.47
N PRO A 51 8.90 10.58 3.54
CA PRO A 51 7.55 10.03 3.34
C PRO A 51 7.45 9.19 2.06
N ASP A 52 8.02 9.67 0.96
CA ASP A 52 7.99 8.97 -0.33
C ASP A 52 8.71 7.62 -0.30
N ASN A 53 9.89 7.53 0.34
CA ASN A 53 10.63 6.26 0.39
C ASN A 53 10.04 5.28 1.42
N GLN A 54 9.37 5.79 2.46
CA GLN A 54 8.58 4.98 3.38
C GLN A 54 7.38 4.36 2.67
N ILE A 55 6.61 5.18 1.95
CA ILE A 55 5.46 4.72 1.15
C ILE A 55 5.92 3.70 0.10
N ALA A 56 7.02 3.97 -0.60
CA ALA A 56 7.55 3.04 -1.59
C ALA A 56 7.93 1.69 -0.96
N ALA A 57 8.57 1.69 0.21
CA ALA A 57 8.90 0.46 0.94
C ALA A 57 7.63 -0.31 1.34
N GLY A 58 6.62 0.38 1.90
CA GLY A 58 5.36 -0.27 2.28
C GLY A 58 4.58 -0.84 1.09
N LYS A 59 4.55 -0.15 -0.05
CA LYS A 59 3.95 -0.69 -1.28
C LYS A 59 4.74 -1.87 -1.86
N GLY A 60 6.06 -1.92 -1.62
CA GLY A 60 6.93 -3.05 -1.97
C GLY A 60 6.52 -4.35 -1.28
N VAL A 61 6.20 -4.29 0.02
CA VAL A 61 5.72 -5.44 0.81
C VAL A 61 4.58 -6.19 0.12
N CYS A 62 3.61 -5.47 -0.44
CA CYS A 62 2.49 -6.08 -1.16
C CYS A 62 2.91 -6.76 -2.48
N GLN A 63 3.93 -6.23 -3.16
CA GLN A 63 4.51 -6.85 -4.34
C GLN A 63 5.23 -8.15 -3.96
N ASP A 64 5.93 -8.15 -2.84
CA ASP A 64 6.63 -9.34 -2.32
C ASP A 64 5.64 -10.42 -1.88
N TRP A 65 4.52 -10.06 -1.27
CA TRP A 65 3.40 -10.99 -1.02
C TRP A 65 2.82 -11.59 -2.29
N ALA A 66 2.57 -10.77 -3.31
CA ALA A 66 2.08 -11.24 -4.60
C ALA A 66 3.09 -12.17 -5.30
N ALA A 67 4.40 -11.95 -5.08
CA ALA A 67 5.48 -12.80 -5.56
C ALA A 67 5.67 -14.07 -4.71
N GLY A 68 4.97 -14.20 -3.59
CA GLY A 68 5.01 -15.38 -2.72
C GLY A 68 6.12 -15.39 -1.67
N ALA A 69 6.70 -14.23 -1.36
CA ALA A 69 7.69 -14.10 -0.28
C ALA A 69 7.14 -14.62 1.06
N SER A 70 8.04 -15.18 1.88
CA SER A 70 7.74 -15.49 3.28
C SER A 70 7.96 -14.28 4.17
N PHE A 71 7.32 -14.26 5.33
CA PHE A 71 7.50 -13.19 6.30
C PHE A 71 8.95 -13.02 6.74
N GLU A 72 9.66 -14.13 6.97
CA GLU A 72 11.07 -14.11 7.33
C GLU A 72 11.95 -13.51 6.22
N GLN A 73 11.67 -13.81 4.95
CA GLN A 73 12.39 -13.23 3.83
C GLN A 73 12.19 -11.71 3.76
N GLU A 74 10.96 -11.25 4.00
CA GLU A 74 10.63 -9.83 3.98
C GLU A 74 11.27 -9.07 5.15
N VAL A 75 11.27 -9.63 6.36
CA VAL A 75 11.98 -9.03 7.50
C VAL A 75 13.47 -8.91 7.19
N ASN A 76 14.09 -9.98 6.66
CA ASN A 76 15.52 -10.01 6.34
C ASN A 76 15.91 -8.98 5.25
N SER A 77 15.00 -8.62 4.34
CA SER A 77 15.25 -7.60 3.32
C SER A 77 15.40 -6.19 3.91
N LEU A 78 14.73 -5.93 5.04
CA LEU A 78 14.65 -4.63 5.71
C LEU A 78 15.67 -4.45 6.85
N VAL A 79 16.16 -5.54 7.45
CA VAL A 79 17.14 -5.50 8.55
C VAL A 79 18.46 -4.75 8.25
N PRO A 80 18.95 -4.61 6.99
CA PRO A 80 20.10 -3.76 6.72
C PRO A 80 19.92 -2.29 7.12
N ASN A 81 18.68 -1.81 7.21
CA ASN A 81 18.35 -0.42 7.53
C ASN A 81 17.47 -0.27 8.79
N LEU A 82 16.87 -1.37 9.27
CA LEU A 82 15.93 -1.38 10.38
C LEU A 82 16.29 -2.47 11.40
N THR A 83 15.88 -2.31 12.65
CA THR A 83 15.83 -3.44 13.58
C THR A 83 14.79 -4.45 13.09
N ALA A 84 14.95 -5.75 13.39
CA ALA A 84 13.95 -6.76 13.05
C ALA A 84 12.53 -6.42 13.54
N GLU A 85 12.40 -5.80 14.72
CA GLU A 85 11.13 -5.35 15.28
C GLU A 85 10.48 -4.24 14.43
N ASN A 86 11.23 -3.17 14.13
CA ASN A 86 10.77 -2.11 13.23
C ASN A 86 10.46 -2.61 11.80
N ALA A 87 11.22 -3.59 11.30
CA ALA A 87 10.93 -4.23 10.01
C ALA A 87 9.59 -4.98 10.06
N ALA A 88 9.39 -5.84 11.06
CA ALA A 88 8.12 -6.54 11.26
C ALA A 88 6.94 -5.58 11.41
N PHE A 89 7.11 -4.49 12.16
CA PHE A 89 6.08 -3.46 12.29
C PHE A 89 5.75 -2.79 10.96
N LEU A 90 6.78 -2.37 10.19
CA LEU A 90 6.59 -1.77 8.88
C LEU A 90 5.81 -2.71 7.95
N ILE A 91 6.21 -3.99 7.92
CA ILE A 91 5.56 -5.02 7.10
C ILE A 91 4.09 -5.20 7.50
N GLY A 92 3.79 -5.28 8.79
CA GLY A 92 2.42 -5.39 9.29
C GLY A 92 1.57 -4.17 8.95
N ALA A 93 2.08 -2.97 9.22
CA ALA A 93 1.39 -1.71 8.92
C ALA A 93 1.15 -1.54 7.41
N ALA A 94 2.15 -1.89 6.57
CA ALA A 94 2.04 -1.88 5.12
C ALA A 94 0.98 -2.87 4.63
N THR A 95 0.97 -4.09 5.17
CA THR A 95 -0.01 -5.12 4.81
C THR A 95 -1.42 -4.66 5.15
N ALA A 96 -1.65 -4.11 6.34
CA ALA A 96 -2.96 -3.60 6.75
C ALA A 96 -3.43 -2.40 5.90
N ALA A 97 -2.52 -1.50 5.52
CA ALA A 97 -2.87 -0.28 4.79
C ALA A 97 -3.04 -0.50 3.28
N TYR A 98 -2.20 -1.33 2.66
CA TYR A 98 -2.10 -1.42 1.20
C TYR A 98 -2.60 -2.73 0.61
N CYS A 99 -2.58 -3.84 1.36
CA CYS A 99 -2.99 -5.15 0.85
C CYS A 99 -3.54 -6.07 1.96
N PRO A 100 -4.69 -5.70 2.56
CA PRO A 100 -5.29 -6.43 3.68
C PRO A 100 -5.66 -7.88 3.34
N GLU A 101 -5.77 -8.24 2.06
CA GLU A 101 -5.92 -9.63 1.63
C GLU A 101 -4.76 -10.55 2.05
N TYR A 102 -3.59 -9.99 2.37
CA TYR A 102 -2.41 -10.73 2.83
C TYR A 102 -2.21 -10.71 4.35
N GLU A 103 -3.18 -10.27 5.16
CA GLU A 103 -3.05 -10.23 6.64
C GLU A 103 -2.61 -11.57 7.25
N SER A 104 -3.03 -12.70 6.66
CA SER A 104 -2.59 -14.04 7.08
C SER A 104 -1.07 -14.30 6.96
N LYS A 105 -0.33 -13.48 6.21
CA LYS A 105 1.14 -13.57 6.08
C LYS A 105 1.87 -12.97 7.29
N VAL A 106 1.19 -12.09 8.04
CA VAL A 106 1.74 -11.37 9.19
C VAL A 106 1.12 -11.82 10.53
N SER A 107 0.29 -12.87 10.48
CA SER A 107 -0.43 -13.46 11.61
C SER A 107 0.29 -14.64 12.25
#